data_AF-A0A3N5W8B9-F1
#
_entry.id   AF-A0A3N5W8B9-F1
#
_cell.length_a   1.000
_cell.length_b   1.000
_cell.length_c   1.000
_cell.angle_alpha   90.00
_cell.angle_beta   90.00
_cell.angle_gamma   90.00
#
_symmetry.space_group_name_H-M   'P 1'
#
loop_
_entity.id
_entity.type
_entity.pdbx_description
1 polymer ?
#
loop_
_entity_poly.entity_id
_entity_poly.type
_entity_poly.pdbx_seq_one_letter_code
_entity_poly.pdbx_strand_id
1 'polypeptide(L)'
;MAITNHGAVQVQVTGSTVGTNSINLGMTEFTFPPGGTQAVPIYFNCNRTTSFTGTVRFSAATRGGDSAIDIPVTGTVGFPLTKPKAPGS
;
A
#
# COMPACT_ATOMS: atom_id res chain seq x y z
N MET A 1 4.01 3.15 -6.05
CA MET A 1 2.80 2.96 -6.89
C MET A 1 2.26 4.34 -7.27
N ALA A 2 1.65 4.49 -8.44
CA ALA A 2 0.98 5.73 -8.85
C ALA A 2 -0.50 5.46 -9.18
N ILE A 3 -1.36 6.43 -8.89
CA ILE A 3 -2.78 6.42 -9.25
C ILE A 3 -3.03 7.59 -10.20
N THR A 4 -3.77 7.34 -11.27
CA THR A 4 -4.13 8.33 -12.29
C THR A 4 -5.64 8.40 -12.44
N ASN A 5 -6.19 9.62 -12.47
CA ASN A 5 -7.60 9.85 -12.79
C ASN A 5 -7.79 10.00 -14.31
N HIS A 6 -8.31 8.96 -14.95
CA HIS A 6 -8.65 8.98 -16.38
C HIS A 6 -10.05 9.53 -16.68
N GLY A 7 -10.79 9.96 -15.65
CA GLY A 7 -12.13 10.54 -15.79
C GLY A 7 -12.10 12.02 -16.20
N ALA A 8 -13.27 12.53 -16.55
CA ALA A 8 -13.46 13.93 -16.94
C ALA A 8 -13.75 14.88 -15.75
N VAL A 9 -13.87 14.34 -14.54
CA VAL A 9 -14.19 15.10 -13.32
C VAL A 9 -13.17 14.80 -12.23
N GLN A 10 -13.05 15.72 -11.27
CA GLN A 10 -12.24 15.49 -10.07
C GLN A 10 -12.82 14.32 -9.27
N VAL A 11 -11.94 13.47 -8.74
CA VAL A 11 -12.31 12.31 -7.93
C VAL A 11 -11.60 12.35 -6.59
N GLN A 12 -12.36 12.11 -5.51
CA GLN A 12 -11.80 11.86 -4.18
C GLN A 12 -11.67 10.34 -3.98
N VAL A 13 -10.49 9.91 -3.54
CA VAL A 13 -10.17 8.51 -3.30
C VAL A 13 -9.77 8.33 -1.85
N THR A 14 -10.32 7.33 -1.19
CA THR A 14 -9.91 6.90 0.15
C THR A 14 -9.12 5.59 0.07
N GLY A 15 -8.06 5.48 0.86
CA GLY A 15 -7.19 4.31 0.93
C GLY A 15 -7.30 3.63 2.29
N SER A 16 -7.36 2.31 2.30
CA SER A 16 -7.30 1.50 3.53
C SER A 16 -6.48 0.22 3.32
N THR A 17 -6.01 -0.38 4.41
CA THR A 17 -5.30 -1.66 4.40
C THR A 17 -6.15 -2.73 5.07
N VAL A 18 -6.16 -3.93 4.51
CA VAL A 18 -6.94 -5.08 4.98
C VAL A 18 -6.03 -6.29 5.11
N GLY A 19 -6.21 -7.06 6.19
CA GLY A 19 -5.55 -8.36 6.37
C GLY A 19 -4.12 -8.32 6.91
N THR A 20 -3.57 -7.15 7.24
CA THR A 20 -2.27 -7.06 7.92
C THR A 20 -2.04 -5.71 8.59
N ASN A 21 -1.34 -5.74 9.73
CA ASN A 21 -0.87 -4.55 10.44
C ASN A 21 0.54 -4.13 10.01
N SER A 22 1.17 -4.93 9.13
CA SER A 22 2.53 -4.71 8.63
C SER A 22 2.55 -3.84 7.38
N ILE A 23 1.40 -3.41 6.86
CA ILE A 23 1.28 -2.53 5.69
C ILE A 23 0.50 -1.29 6.11
N ASN A 24 1.08 -0.11 5.85
CA ASN A 24 0.48 1.18 6.13
C ASN A 24 0.50 2.05 4.87
N LEU A 25 -0.48 2.94 4.74
CA LEU A 25 -0.47 3.98 3.71
C LEU A 25 0.07 5.28 4.30
N GLY A 26 0.89 6.00 3.53
CA GLY A 26 1.37 7.32 3.97
C GLY A 26 0.30 8.41 3.96
N MET A 27 -0.72 8.22 3.14
CA MET A 27 -1.92 9.05 3.09
C MET A 27 -3.12 8.14 2.83
N THR A 28 -4.26 8.46 3.40
CA THR A 28 -5.50 7.68 3.26
C THR A 28 -6.57 8.42 2.48
N GLU A 29 -6.34 9.68 2.11
CA GLU A 29 -7.27 10.48 1.32
C GLU A 29 -6.49 11.23 0.24
N PHE A 30 -7.05 11.23 -0.96
CA PHE A 30 -6.42 11.78 -2.15
C PHE A 30 -7.47 12.47 -3.01
N THR A 31 -7.09 13.57 -3.65
CA THR A 31 -7.94 14.27 -4.60
C THR A 31 -7.21 14.36 -5.93
N PHE A 32 -7.82 13.80 -6.98
CA PHE A 32 -7.22 13.75 -8.30
C PHE A 32 -8.03 14.60 -9.28
N PRO A 33 -7.48 15.69 -9.85
CA PRO A 33 -8.12 16.38 -10.96
C PRO A 33 -8.15 15.48 -12.21
N PRO A 34 -8.97 15.80 -13.24
CA PRO A 34 -8.94 15.08 -14.51
C PRO A 34 -7.52 14.99 -15.10
N GLY A 35 -7.07 13.79 -15.44
CA GLY A 35 -5.69 13.51 -15.92
C GLY A 35 -4.61 13.56 -14.84
N GLY A 36 -4.95 13.94 -13.60
CA GLY A 36 -4.02 14.04 -12.49
C GLY A 36 -3.44 12.68 -12.10
N THR A 37 -2.13 12.66 -11.83
CA THR A 37 -1.40 11.48 -11.35
C THR A 37 -0.68 11.81 -10.05
N GLN A 38 -0.81 10.93 -9.06
CA GLN A 38 -0.10 11.08 -7.78
C GLN A 38 0.54 9.77 -7.37
N ALA A 39 1.76 9.86 -6.85
CA ALA A 39 2.42 8.74 -6.19
C ALA A 39 1.78 8.47 -4.82
N VAL A 40 1.45 7.21 -4.55
CA VAL A 40 0.94 6.77 -3.25
C VAL A 40 2.03 5.96 -2.53
N PRO A 41 2.60 6.48 -1.43
CA PRO A 41 3.56 5.75 -0.63
C PRO A 41 2.87 4.65 0.17
N ILE A 42 3.38 3.43 0.04
CA ILE A 42 2.99 2.25 0.83
C ILE A 42 4.19 1.90 1.71
N TYR A 43 3.98 1.86 3.02
CA TYR A 43 5.00 1.56 4.01
C TYR A 43 4.85 0.15 4.55
N PHE A 44 5.98 -0.51 4.73
CA PHE A 44 6.06 -1.85 5.31
C PHE A 44 6.67 -1.78 6.69
N ASN A 45 5.92 -2.23 7.70
CA ASN A 45 6.42 -2.34 9.05
C ASN A 45 6.96 -3.75 9.30
N CYS A 46 8.27 -3.90 9.10
CA CYS A 46 8.98 -5.17 9.19
C CYS A 46 9.43 -5.53 10.61
N ASN A 47 9.02 -4.78 11.63
CA ASN A 47 9.45 -4.99 13.02
C ASN A 47 8.75 -6.17 13.73
N ARG A 48 7.74 -6.77 13.09
CA ARG A 48 6.86 -7.78 13.71
C ARG A 48 6.82 -9.11 12.99
N THR A 49 7.22 -9.19 11.72
CA THR A 49 7.06 -10.41 10.92
C THR A 49 8.16 -10.55 9.86
N THR A 50 8.55 -11.80 9.57
CA THR A 50 9.47 -12.15 8.46
C THR A 50 8.75 -12.24 7.12
N SER A 51 7.41 -12.23 7.12
CA SER A 51 6.58 -12.16 5.91
C SER A 51 5.33 -11.33 6.15
N PHE A 52 4.77 -10.76 5.10
CA PHE A 52 3.50 -10.03 5.13
C PHE A 52 2.66 -10.36 3.91
N THR A 53 1.36 -10.44 4.11
CA THR A 53 0.35 -10.59 3.08
C THR A 53 -0.81 -9.71 3.48
N GLY A 54 -1.27 -8.86 2.58
CA GLY A 54 -2.40 -7.97 2.82
C GLY A 54 -2.95 -7.41 1.52
N THR A 55 -3.99 -6.61 1.64
CA THR A 55 -4.59 -5.90 0.52
C THR A 55 -4.61 -4.41 0.82
N VAL A 56 -4.20 -3.61 -0.14
CA VAL A 56 -4.45 -2.16 -0.14
C VAL A 56 -5.70 -1.92 -0.98
N ARG A 57 -6.74 -1.34 -0.38
CA ARG A 57 -7.98 -0.98 -1.05
C ARG A 57 -8.04 0.52 -1.26
N PHE A 58 -8.29 0.95 -2.50
CA PHE A 58 -8.62 2.33 -2.84
C PHE A 58 -10.08 2.41 -3.29
N SER A 59 -10.88 3.25 -2.66
CA SER A 59 -12.29 3.45 -2.95
C SER A 59 -12.54 4.88 -3.42
N ALA A 60 -13.34 5.03 -4.47
CA ALA A 60 -13.77 6.32 -4.99
C ALA A 60 -15.30 6.38 -5.01
N ALA A 61 -15.86 7.41 -4.39
CA ALA A 61 -17.28 7.73 -4.55
C ALA A 61 -17.44 8.44 -5.90
N THR A 62 -18.14 7.79 -6.84
CA THR A 62 -18.43 8.38 -8.15
C THR A 62 -19.93 8.56 -8.33
N ARG A 63 -20.32 9.41 -9.29
CA ARG A 63 -21.73 9.70 -9.59
C ARG A 63 -22.53 8.48 -10.07
N GLY A 64 -21.86 7.36 -10.38
CA GLY A 64 -22.46 6.09 -10.81
C GLY A 64 -22.34 4.93 -9.81
N GLY A 65 -21.85 5.21 -8.59
CA GLY A 65 -21.64 4.21 -7.53
C GLY A 65 -20.21 4.21 -7.00
N ASP A 66 -20.00 3.48 -5.92
CA ASP A 66 -18.67 3.30 -5.34
C ASP A 66 -17.85 2.33 -6.19
N SER A 67 -16.68 2.77 -6.61
CA SER A 67 -15.70 1.91 -7.29
C SER A 67 -14.52 1.67 -6.37
N ALA A 68 -14.13 0.41 -6.20
CA ALA A 68 -12.98 0.02 -5.40
C ALA A 68 -11.96 -0.76 -6.22
N ILE A 69 -10.68 -0.51 -5.94
CA ILE A 69 -9.54 -1.24 -6.49
C ILE A 69 -8.79 -1.89 -5.34
N ASP A 70 -8.67 -3.20 -5.40
CA ASP A 70 -7.92 -4.00 -4.42
C ASP A 70 -6.57 -4.42 -5.01
N ILE A 71 -5.49 -4.05 -4.33
CA ILE A 71 -4.13 -4.40 -4.72
C ILE A 71 -3.58 -5.38 -3.68
N PRO A 72 -3.38 -6.66 -4.05
CA PRO A 72 -2.72 -7.60 -3.17
C PRO A 72 -1.26 -7.22 -3.00
N VAL A 73 -0.78 -7.26 -1.77
CA VAL A 73 0.60 -6.93 -1.42
C VAL A 73 1.17 -8.05 -0.58
N THR A 74 2.25 -8.65 -1.06
CA THR A 74 2.95 -9.76 -0.40
C THR A 74 4.45 -9.48 -0.36
N GLY A 75 5.11 -9.92 0.69
CA GLY A 75 6.57 -9.84 0.76
C GLY A 75 7.18 -10.64 1.90
N THR A 76 8.49 -10.79 1.84
CA THR A 76 9.30 -11.50 2.84
C THR A 76 10.50 -10.65 3.19
N VAL A 77 10.76 -10.51 4.49
CA VAL A 77 11.90 -9.80 5.04
C VAL A 77 12.97 -10.85 5.35
N GLY A 78 13.96 -10.94 4.47
CA GLY A 78 15.14 -11.75 4.71
C GLY A 78 16.14 -10.98 5.55
N PHE A 79 16.31 -11.34 6.83
CA PHE A 79 17.54 -11.01 7.54
C PHE A 79 18.56 -12.10 7.20
N PRO A 80 19.75 -11.78 6.67
CA PRO A 80 20.83 -12.75 6.72
C PRO A 80 21.15 -12.97 8.21
N LEU A 81 20.69 -14.09 8.75
CA LEU A 81 21.23 -14.61 10.00
C LEU A 81 22.64 -15.13 9.68
N THR A 82 23.61 -14.23 9.51
CA THR A 82 24.98 -14.62 9.76
C THR A 82 25.04 -14.90 11.25
N LYS A 83 24.95 -16.18 11.61
CA LYS A 83 25.28 -16.64 12.97
C LYS A 83 26.60 -15.93 13.34
N PRO A 84 26.68 -15.23 14.49
CA PRO A 84 27.95 -14.68 14.92
C PRO A 84 28.96 -15.81 14.86
N LYS A 85 30.01 -15.63 14.05
CA LYS A 85 31.15 -16.53 14.08
C LYS A 85 31.65 -16.49 15.52
N ALA A 86 31.47 -17.60 16.26
CA ALA A 86 32.00 -17.70 17.60
C ALA A 86 33.50 -17.36 17.52
N PRO A 87 34.02 -16.44 18.34
CA PRO A 87 35.45 -16.23 18.42
C PRO A 87 36.08 -17.52 18.93
N GLY A 88 36.85 -18.20 18.07
CA GLY A 88 37.67 -19.36 18.44
C GLY A 88 36.99 -20.71 18.24
N SER A 89 37.44 -21.42 17.21
CA SER A 89 37.51 -22.88 17.14
C SER A 89 38.95 -23.24 16.78
#